data_AF-A0A9K3Q7D4-F1
#
_entry.id   AF-A0A9K3Q7D4-F1
#
_cell.length_a   1.000
_cell.length_b   1.000
_cell.length_c   1.000
_cell.angle_alpha   90.00
_cell.angle_beta   90.00
_cell.angle_gamma   90.00
#
_symmetry.space_group_name_H-M   'P 1'
#
loop_
_entity.id
_entity.type
_entity.pdbx_description
1 polymer ?
#
loop_
_entity_poly.entity_id
_entity_poly.type
_entity_poly.pdbx_seq_one_letter_code
_entity_poly.pdbx_strand_id
1 'polypeptide(L)'
;MSGRGNQNRRYNKGHRNGKDGKHHGRGPSNNKRDHKKKTIEDYVFYLGSAKQASDYERTADYVINHIAKEFEYGLDIASALKELQPADKTSWEPKLKYSTATDADQKEAENRQHTMMYQSQLNAYIKRSEMYTANLVKAYALLWERCSQGLKNKIESRRDYAKIMNDPIALLKAIREHALNFQDDKFCMTIIIEALLTLVHTKQKEGESLQDHTRRFRIALEI
;
A
#
# COMPACT_ATOMS: atom_id res chain seq x y z
N MET A 1 -48.46 -53.27 63.98
CA MET A 1 -47.92 -54.63 63.81
C MET A 1 -47.23 -54.65 62.45
N SER A 2 -45.90 -54.54 62.40
CA SER A 2 -44.97 -55.69 62.25
C SER A 2 -45.20 -56.39 60.90
N GLY A 3 -44.31 -56.48 59.91
CA GLY A 3 -42.85 -56.38 59.83
C GLY A 3 -42.32 -57.55 58.96
N ARG A 4 -41.13 -57.37 58.35
CA ARG A 4 -40.26 -58.35 57.61
C ARG A 4 -40.59 -58.47 56.10
N GLY A 5 -39.70 -58.15 55.16
CA GLY A 5 -38.31 -58.61 54.93
C GLY A 5 -38.35 -59.73 53.88
N ASN A 6 -37.55 -59.87 52.82
CA ASN A 6 -36.23 -59.37 52.50
C ASN A 6 -35.91 -59.57 50.98
N GLN A 7 -35.11 -58.65 50.44
CA GLN A 7 -34.11 -58.75 49.35
C GLN A 7 -34.21 -59.85 48.27
N ASN A 8 -34.20 -59.42 47.00
CA ASN A 8 -33.22 -59.97 46.05
C ASN A 8 -32.73 -58.93 45.04
N ARG A 9 -31.40 -58.71 45.05
CA ARG A 9 -30.64 -57.75 44.25
C ARG A 9 -30.62 -58.20 42.78
N ARG A 10 -31.17 -57.40 41.87
CA ARG A 10 -30.87 -57.49 40.44
C ARG A 10 -29.52 -56.82 40.17
N TYR A 11 -28.50 -57.64 39.92
CA TYR A 11 -27.28 -57.21 39.27
C TYR A 11 -27.62 -56.81 37.83
N ASN A 12 -27.55 -55.51 37.54
CA ASN A 12 -27.66 -54.98 36.18
C ASN A 12 -26.33 -55.24 35.46
N LYS A 13 -26.23 -56.39 34.79
CA LYS A 13 -25.08 -56.77 33.96
C LYS A 13 -25.23 -56.06 32.61
N GLY A 14 -24.44 -55.00 32.44
CA GLY A 14 -24.41 -54.16 31.26
C GLY A 14 -24.29 -54.97 29.97
N HIS A 15 -25.35 -54.90 29.15
CA HIS A 15 -25.31 -55.25 27.74
C HIS A 15 -24.79 -54.03 26.98
N ARG A 16 -23.47 -54.01 26.71
CA ARG A 16 -22.89 -53.20 25.65
C ARG A 16 -23.31 -53.82 24.32
N ASN A 17 -24.39 -53.32 23.75
CA ASN A 17 -24.62 -53.45 22.30
C ASN A 17 -23.55 -52.60 21.61
N GLY A 18 -22.53 -53.27 21.08
CA GLY A 18 -21.60 -52.69 20.11
C GLY A 18 -22.38 -52.33 18.85
N LYS A 19 -22.84 -51.08 18.78
CA LYS A 19 -23.27 -50.46 17.53
C LYS A 19 -22.03 -49.88 16.88
N ASP A 20 -21.71 -50.40 15.70
CA ASP A 20 -20.69 -49.92 14.78
C ASP A 20 -20.82 -48.42 14.54
N GLY A 21 -20.15 -47.63 15.36
CA GLY A 21 -19.90 -46.22 15.12
C GLY A 21 -18.80 -46.12 14.08
N LYS A 22 -19.21 -46.04 12.80
CA LYS A 22 -18.36 -45.56 11.70
C LYS A 22 -17.72 -44.25 12.12
N HIS A 23 -16.48 -44.34 12.61
CA HIS A 23 -15.59 -43.20 12.80
C HIS A 23 -15.35 -42.61 11.41
N HIS A 24 -16.18 -41.63 11.05
CA HIS A 24 -15.83 -40.67 10.01
C HIS A 24 -14.71 -39.85 10.61
N GLY A 25 -13.47 -40.30 10.41
CA GLY A 25 -12.30 -39.47 10.61
C GLY A 25 -12.53 -38.19 9.81
N ARG A 26 -12.78 -37.09 10.52
CA ARG A 26 -12.51 -35.75 9.97
C ARG A 26 -11.01 -35.70 9.77
N GLY A 27 -10.55 -36.22 8.64
CA GLY A 27 -9.26 -35.86 8.10
C GLY A 27 -9.22 -34.33 8.00
N PRO A 28 -8.06 -33.70 8.20
CA PRO A 28 -7.95 -32.26 8.08
C PRO A 28 -8.46 -31.89 6.69
N SER A 29 -9.56 -31.13 6.64
CA SER A 29 -10.04 -30.54 5.40
C SER A 29 -8.91 -29.66 4.90
N ASN A 30 -8.10 -30.22 4.00
CA ASN A 30 -7.07 -29.49 3.29
C ASN A 30 -7.78 -28.63 2.24
N ASN A 31 -8.55 -27.65 2.72
CA ASN A 31 -8.98 -26.51 1.92
C ASN A 31 -7.71 -25.71 1.70
N LYS A 32 -6.92 -26.18 0.73
CA LYS A 32 -5.91 -25.38 0.06
C LYS A 32 -6.71 -24.24 -0.55
N ARG A 33 -6.84 -23.14 0.20
CA ARG A 33 -7.42 -21.91 -0.33
C ARG A 33 -6.53 -21.58 -1.50
N ASP A 34 -7.03 -21.75 -2.72
CA ASP A 34 -6.35 -21.25 -3.89
C ASP A 34 -6.20 -19.75 -3.65
N HIS A 35 -4.98 -19.35 -3.29
CA HIS A 35 -4.63 -17.96 -3.11
C HIS A 35 -4.62 -17.35 -4.51
N LYS A 36 -5.81 -16.99 -5.01
CA LYS A 36 -5.95 -16.21 -6.23
C LYS A 36 -5.04 -15.00 -6.07
N LYS A 37 -4.15 -14.80 -7.04
CA LYS A 37 -3.23 -13.66 -7.03
C LYS A 37 -4.08 -12.39 -6.93
N LYS A 38 -3.81 -11.59 -5.91
CA LYS A 38 -4.51 -10.32 -5.71
C LYS A 38 -4.26 -9.42 -6.90
N THR A 39 -5.33 -8.81 -7.41
CA THR A 39 -5.27 -7.82 -8.49
C THR A 39 -5.23 -6.41 -7.90
N ILE A 40 -5.00 -5.40 -8.74
CA ILE A 40 -5.06 -4.00 -8.29
C ILE A 40 -6.41 -3.60 -7.72
N GLU A 41 -7.49 -4.27 -8.12
CA GLU A 41 -8.84 -4.02 -7.63
C GLU A 41 -9.01 -4.38 -6.14
N ASP A 42 -8.20 -5.33 -5.64
CA ASP A 42 -8.21 -5.72 -4.23
C ASP A 42 -7.55 -4.68 -3.31
N TYR A 43 -6.84 -3.70 -3.89
CA TYR A 43 -6.11 -2.66 -3.17
C TYR A 43 -6.85 -1.34 -3.26
N VAL A 44 -7.60 -1.02 -2.20
CA VAL A 44 -8.46 0.16 -2.09
C VAL A 44 -8.08 0.97 -0.86
N PHE A 45 -8.03 2.29 -1.00
CA PHE A 45 -7.82 3.22 0.10
C PHE A 45 -9.13 3.48 0.84
N TYR A 46 -9.14 3.17 2.12
CA TYR A 46 -10.29 3.39 3.01
C TYR A 46 -10.07 4.59 3.91
N LEU A 47 -11.17 5.21 4.32
CA LEU A 47 -11.15 6.21 5.40
C LEU A 47 -10.72 5.51 6.69
N GLY A 48 -9.74 6.10 7.37
CA GLY A 48 -8.97 5.43 8.40
C GLY A 48 -9.69 5.10 9.70
N SER A 49 -9.10 4.16 10.42
CA SER A 49 -9.13 3.95 11.87
C SER A 49 -7.71 3.52 12.25
N ALA A 50 -7.24 3.71 13.49
CA ALA A 50 -5.87 3.36 13.90
C ALA A 50 -5.42 1.92 13.53
N LYS A 51 -6.37 0.99 13.31
CA LYS A 51 -6.11 -0.39 12.88
C LYS A 51 -5.83 -0.56 11.38
N GLN A 52 -6.16 0.41 10.54
CA GLN A 52 -6.06 0.37 9.08
C GLN A 52 -4.82 1.10 8.54
N ALA A 53 -4.02 1.72 9.42
CA ALA A 53 -2.79 2.41 9.07
C ALA A 53 -1.78 1.52 8.32
N SER A 54 -1.69 0.25 8.71
CA SER A 54 -0.84 -0.74 8.00
C SER A 54 -1.37 -1.12 6.62
N ASP A 55 -2.69 -1.02 6.41
CA ASP A 55 -3.33 -1.36 5.14
C ASP A 55 -3.10 -0.25 4.10
N TYR A 56 -3.03 1.01 4.54
CA TYR A 56 -2.65 2.14 3.68
C TYR A 56 -1.30 1.89 3.02
N GLU A 57 -0.26 1.57 3.79
CA GLU A 57 1.09 1.42 3.24
C GLU A 57 1.20 0.26 2.25
N ARG A 58 0.56 -0.87 2.56
CA ARG A 58 0.51 -2.03 1.66
C ARG A 58 -0.19 -1.69 0.34
N THR A 59 -1.28 -0.93 0.44
CA THR A 59 -2.07 -0.48 -0.72
C THR A 59 -1.29 0.53 -1.55
N ALA A 60 -0.65 1.51 -0.90
CA ALA A 60 0.19 2.51 -1.55
C ALA A 60 1.37 1.87 -2.27
N ASP A 61 2.12 0.98 -1.61
CA ASP A 61 3.25 0.28 -2.23
C ASP A 61 2.82 -0.54 -3.44
N TYR A 62 1.69 -1.26 -3.35
CA TYR A 62 1.20 -2.07 -4.46
C TYR A 62 0.77 -1.20 -5.65
N VAL A 63 0.04 -0.12 -5.39
CA VAL A 63 -0.43 0.81 -6.43
C VAL A 63 0.75 1.54 -7.08
N ILE A 64 1.74 1.99 -6.30
CA ILE A 64 2.96 2.63 -6.82
C ILE A 64 3.76 1.65 -7.68
N ASN A 65 3.90 0.40 -7.24
CA ASN A 65 4.58 -0.64 -8.04
C ASN A 65 3.82 -0.96 -9.34
N HIS A 66 2.48 -0.94 -9.30
CA HIS A 66 1.68 -1.10 -10.51
C HIS A 66 1.88 0.06 -11.49
N ILE A 67 1.90 1.30 -11.00
CA ILE A 67 2.24 2.48 -11.81
C ILE A 67 3.64 2.33 -12.44
N ALA A 68 4.63 1.89 -11.65
CA ALA A 68 5.99 1.68 -12.13
C ALA A 68 6.07 0.65 -13.26
N LYS A 69 5.22 -0.38 -13.22
CA LYS A 69 5.20 -1.49 -14.16
C LYS A 69 4.42 -1.18 -15.44
N GLU A 70 3.26 -0.55 -15.32
CA GLU A 70 2.32 -0.37 -16.44
C GLU A 70 2.55 0.92 -17.23
N PHE A 71 3.16 1.94 -16.61
CA PHE A 71 3.36 3.23 -17.28
C PHE A 71 4.72 3.29 -17.97
N GLU A 72 4.78 3.84 -19.18
CA GLU A 72 6.04 4.16 -19.86
C GLU A 72 6.78 5.25 -19.05
N TYR A 73 8.07 5.06 -18.77
CA TYR A 73 8.83 5.86 -17.79
C TYR A 73 8.20 5.89 -16.38
N GLY A 74 7.44 4.85 -16.01
CA GLY A 74 6.70 4.78 -14.74
C GLY A 74 7.58 4.90 -13.50
N LEU A 75 8.86 4.56 -13.59
CA LEU A 75 9.83 4.67 -12.48
C LEU A 75 9.94 6.10 -11.96
N ASP A 76 9.93 7.12 -12.83
CA ASP A 76 10.12 8.53 -12.46
C ASP A 76 8.96 9.05 -11.61
N ILE A 77 7.76 8.55 -11.86
CA ILE A 77 6.57 8.89 -11.09
C ILE A 77 6.49 8.03 -9.84
N ALA A 78 6.84 6.75 -9.93
CA ALA A 78 6.82 5.86 -8.79
C ALA A 78 7.79 6.31 -7.70
N SER A 79 9.00 6.76 -8.05
CA SER A 79 9.94 7.37 -7.11
C SER A 79 9.39 8.66 -6.52
N ALA A 80 8.85 9.56 -7.36
CA ALA A 80 8.24 10.81 -6.91
C ALA A 80 7.07 10.59 -5.94
N LEU A 81 6.23 9.58 -6.17
CA LEU A 81 5.12 9.21 -5.28
C LEU A 81 5.61 8.59 -3.97
N LYS A 82 6.67 7.77 -4.02
CA LYS A 82 7.25 7.14 -2.83
C LYS A 82 7.94 8.16 -1.92
N GLU A 83 8.63 9.14 -2.51
CA GLU A 83 9.31 10.23 -1.80
C GLU A 83 8.36 11.39 -1.47
N LEU A 84 7.14 11.39 -2.04
CA LEU A 84 6.14 12.45 -1.92
C LEU A 84 6.66 13.83 -2.36
N GLN A 85 7.57 13.83 -3.33
CA GLN A 85 8.22 15.00 -3.91
C GLN A 85 8.24 14.90 -5.44
N PRO A 86 8.02 16.01 -6.18
CA PRO A 86 8.10 15.98 -7.62
C PRO A 86 9.53 15.64 -8.08
N ALA A 87 9.64 14.94 -9.20
CA ALA A 87 10.94 14.60 -9.75
C ALA A 87 11.66 15.86 -10.24
N ASP A 88 12.95 15.97 -9.92
CA ASP A 88 13.77 17.09 -10.38
C ASP A 88 14.12 16.93 -11.86
N LYS A 89 13.44 17.71 -12.70
CA LYS A 89 13.63 17.70 -14.15
C LYS A 89 14.99 18.25 -14.58
N THR A 90 15.67 19.02 -13.74
CA THR A 90 16.97 19.63 -14.07
C THR A 90 18.08 18.58 -14.16
N SER A 91 17.96 17.50 -13.40
CA SER A 91 18.89 16.37 -13.46
C SER A 91 18.91 15.67 -14.82
N TRP A 92 17.81 15.76 -15.58
CA TRP A 92 17.67 15.09 -16.88
C TRP A 92 18.07 15.98 -18.06
N GLU A 93 18.33 17.27 -17.82
CA GLU A 93 18.62 18.22 -18.87
C GLU A 93 20.00 17.94 -19.50
N PRO A 94 20.08 17.68 -20.81
CA PRO A 94 21.34 17.44 -21.47
C PRO A 94 22.13 18.75 -21.59
N LYS A 95 23.46 18.64 -21.52
CA LYS A 95 24.38 19.79 -21.68
C LYS A 95 25.14 19.63 -22.98
N LEU A 96 25.12 20.66 -23.81
CA LEU A 96 25.91 20.69 -25.05
C LEU A 96 27.40 20.74 -24.68
N LYS A 97 28.16 19.82 -25.26
CA LYS A 97 29.61 19.75 -25.10
C LYS A 97 30.28 20.32 -26.34
N TYR A 98 31.41 20.98 -26.13
CA TYR A 98 32.28 21.46 -27.19
C TYR A 98 33.62 20.75 -27.08
N SER A 99 34.25 20.49 -28.23
CA SER A 99 35.57 19.90 -28.30
C SER A 99 36.62 20.86 -27.74
N THR A 100 37.54 20.31 -26.95
CA THR A 100 38.75 20.99 -26.46
C THR A 100 39.96 20.76 -27.36
N ALA A 101 39.79 20.09 -28.50
CA ALA A 101 40.89 19.78 -29.42
C ALA A 101 41.47 21.05 -30.04
N THR A 102 42.80 21.05 -30.19
CA THR A 102 43.56 22.16 -30.80
C THR A 102 43.59 22.04 -32.33
N ASP A 103 43.54 20.81 -32.85
CA ASP A 103 43.52 20.53 -34.29
C ASP A 103 42.14 20.84 -34.90
N ALA A 104 42.14 21.58 -36.01
CA ALA A 104 40.92 22.19 -36.56
C ALA A 104 39.94 21.14 -37.13
N ASP A 105 40.46 20.17 -37.88
CA ASP A 105 39.65 19.13 -38.52
C ASP A 105 39.05 18.18 -37.47
N GLN A 106 39.84 17.80 -36.47
CA GLN A 106 39.37 16.98 -35.35
C GLN A 106 38.33 17.72 -34.50
N LYS A 107 38.55 19.01 -34.22
CA LYS A 107 37.61 19.85 -33.47
C LYS A 107 36.26 19.98 -34.17
N GLU A 108 36.25 20.14 -35.49
CA GLU A 108 35.01 20.24 -36.25
C GLU A 108 34.26 18.91 -36.29
N ALA A 109 34.96 17.78 -36.49
CA ALA A 109 34.36 16.46 -36.45
C ALA A 109 33.73 16.14 -35.08
N GLU A 110 34.44 16.42 -33.98
CA GLU A 110 33.94 16.22 -32.62
C GLU A 110 32.77 17.14 -32.29
N ASN A 111 32.80 18.42 -32.71
CA ASN A 111 31.67 19.33 -32.53
C ASN A 111 30.42 18.88 -33.29
N ARG A 112 30.57 18.35 -34.51
CA ARG A 112 29.47 17.76 -35.28
C ARG A 112 28.87 16.56 -34.55
N GLN A 113 29.71 15.66 -34.03
CA GLN A 113 29.27 14.51 -33.22
C GLN A 113 28.54 14.96 -31.95
N HIS A 114 29.10 15.93 -31.21
CA HIS A 114 28.47 16.47 -30.00
C HIS A 114 27.13 17.15 -30.28
N THR A 115 27.01 17.85 -31.40
CA THR A 115 25.75 18.47 -31.83
C THR A 115 24.68 17.41 -32.13
N MET A 116 25.04 16.37 -32.90
CA MET A 116 24.12 15.26 -33.20
C MET A 116 23.69 14.49 -31.94
N MET A 117 24.64 14.20 -31.05
CA MET A 117 24.36 13.55 -29.77
C MET A 117 23.48 14.41 -28.87
N TYR A 118 23.74 15.71 -28.80
CA TYR A 118 22.94 16.65 -28.02
C TYR A 118 21.50 16.74 -28.54
N GLN A 119 21.29 16.82 -29.86
CA GLN A 119 19.95 16.81 -30.45
C GLN A 119 19.18 15.53 -30.10
N SER A 120 19.83 14.37 -30.21
CA SER A 120 19.23 13.09 -29.82
C SER A 120 18.86 13.06 -28.33
N GLN A 121 19.76 13.50 -27.45
CA GLN A 121 19.51 13.58 -26.02
C GLN A 121 18.41 14.58 -25.66
N LEU A 122 18.35 15.72 -26.36
CA LEU A 122 17.31 16.74 -26.17
C LEU A 122 15.94 16.18 -26.55
N ASN A 123 15.83 15.48 -27.67
CA ASN A 123 14.58 14.83 -28.08
C ASN A 123 14.14 13.77 -27.05
N ALA A 124 15.07 12.96 -26.53
CA ALA A 124 14.78 12.00 -25.48
C ALA A 124 14.35 12.66 -24.16
N TYR A 125 14.98 13.78 -23.79
CA TYR A 125 14.62 14.59 -22.62
C TYR A 125 13.20 15.19 -22.75
N ILE A 126 12.89 15.81 -23.89
CA ILE A 126 11.56 16.36 -24.18
C ILE A 126 10.52 15.25 -24.06
N LYS A 127 10.75 14.10 -24.70
CA LYS A 127 9.86 12.94 -24.60
C LYS A 127 9.67 12.50 -23.15
N ARG A 128 10.74 12.37 -22.37
CA ARG A 128 10.64 11.99 -20.95
C ARG A 128 9.83 12.99 -20.13
N SER A 129 10.01 14.30 -20.36
CA SER A 129 9.28 15.37 -19.68
C SER A 129 7.79 15.36 -20.03
N GLU A 130 7.46 15.23 -21.31
CA GLU A 130 6.08 15.09 -21.80
C GLU A 130 5.41 13.86 -21.19
N MET A 131 6.09 12.72 -21.25
CA MET A 131 5.61 11.50 -20.62
C MET A 131 5.39 11.71 -19.13
N TYR A 132 6.35 12.27 -18.38
CA TYR A 132 6.15 12.57 -16.96
C TYR A 132 4.86 13.38 -16.71
N THR A 133 4.60 14.44 -17.47
CA THR A 133 3.38 15.25 -17.31
C THR A 133 2.09 14.50 -17.63
N ALA A 134 2.05 13.72 -18.71
CA ALA A 134 0.88 12.92 -19.08
C ALA A 134 0.57 11.85 -18.01
N ASN A 135 1.62 11.38 -17.37
CA ASN A 135 1.63 10.19 -16.53
C ASN A 135 1.31 10.60 -15.07
N LEU A 136 1.53 11.87 -14.68
CA LEU A 136 0.95 12.49 -13.48
C LEU A 136 -0.59 12.44 -13.50
N VAL A 137 -1.21 12.81 -14.63
CA VAL A 137 -2.68 12.80 -14.79
C VAL A 137 -3.22 11.37 -14.67
N LYS A 138 -2.56 10.40 -15.33
CA LYS A 138 -2.92 8.98 -15.23
C LYS A 138 -2.78 8.45 -13.81
N ALA A 139 -1.69 8.81 -13.11
CA ALA A 139 -1.46 8.40 -11.73
C ALA A 139 -2.52 8.97 -10.80
N TYR A 140 -2.91 10.24 -10.99
CA TYR A 140 -3.98 10.88 -10.23
C TYR A 140 -5.31 10.13 -10.42
N ALA A 141 -5.69 9.86 -11.68
CA ALA A 141 -6.92 9.15 -11.99
C ALA A 141 -6.96 7.75 -11.36
N LEU A 142 -5.85 7.01 -11.44
CA LEU A 142 -5.75 5.67 -10.86
C LEU A 142 -5.82 5.69 -9.33
N LEU A 143 -5.09 6.60 -8.68
CA LEU A 143 -5.15 6.77 -7.22
C LEU A 143 -6.55 7.16 -6.76
N TRP A 144 -7.20 8.08 -7.49
CA TRP A 144 -8.57 8.49 -7.22
C TRP A 144 -9.54 7.33 -7.38
N GLU A 145 -9.43 6.53 -8.45
CA GLU A 145 -10.28 5.37 -8.68
C GLU A 145 -10.18 4.37 -7.52
N ARG A 146 -8.97 4.12 -7.01
CA ARG A 146 -8.72 3.22 -5.86
C ARG A 146 -9.15 3.79 -4.52
N CYS A 147 -9.65 5.02 -4.44
CA CYS A 147 -10.22 5.55 -3.21
C CYS A 147 -11.67 5.08 -3.01
N SER A 148 -11.99 4.63 -1.79
CA SER A 148 -13.36 4.37 -1.37
C SER A 148 -14.22 5.64 -1.44
N GLN A 149 -15.54 5.48 -1.63
CA GLN A 149 -16.45 6.62 -1.78
C GLN A 149 -16.43 7.56 -0.56
N GLY A 150 -16.36 7.01 0.65
CA GLY A 150 -16.27 7.82 1.88
C GLY A 150 -15.02 8.68 1.94
N LEU A 151 -13.88 8.14 1.49
CA LEU A 151 -12.62 8.88 1.43
C LEU A 151 -12.66 9.99 0.36
N LYS A 152 -13.23 9.72 -0.82
CA LYS A 152 -13.42 10.71 -1.89
C LYS A 152 -14.22 11.92 -1.41
N ASN A 153 -15.39 11.67 -0.84
CA ASN A 153 -16.26 12.74 -0.31
C ASN A 153 -15.53 13.59 0.73
N LYS A 154 -14.69 12.97 1.56
CA LYS A 154 -13.93 13.69 2.57
C LYS A 154 -12.83 14.56 1.97
N ILE A 155 -12.10 14.05 0.98
CA ILE A 155 -11.08 14.83 0.25
C ILE A 155 -11.73 16.01 -0.49
N GLU A 156 -12.88 15.80 -1.12
CA GLU A 156 -13.66 16.86 -1.79
C GLU A 156 -14.16 17.93 -0.82
N SER A 157 -14.47 17.56 0.43
CA SER A 157 -14.88 18.51 1.46
C SER A 157 -13.76 19.41 1.99
N ARG A 158 -12.49 19.13 1.63
CA ARG A 158 -11.36 19.93 2.10
C ARG A 158 -11.33 21.29 1.41
N ARG A 159 -10.91 22.32 2.15
CA ARG A 159 -10.78 23.70 1.63
C ARG A 159 -9.66 23.84 0.59
N ASP A 160 -8.65 22.98 0.65
CA ASP A 160 -7.49 22.94 -0.24
C ASP A 160 -7.68 22.01 -1.45
N TYR A 161 -8.88 21.48 -1.68
CA TYR A 161 -9.17 20.54 -2.77
C TYR A 161 -8.71 21.04 -4.15
N ALA A 162 -8.81 22.34 -4.43
CA ALA A 162 -8.35 22.94 -5.68
C ALA A 162 -6.85 22.70 -5.96
N LYS A 163 -6.02 22.58 -4.92
CA LYS A 163 -4.58 22.27 -5.04
C LYS A 163 -4.30 20.77 -5.15
N ILE A 164 -5.25 19.94 -4.73
CA ILE A 164 -5.16 18.48 -4.77
C ILE A 164 -5.58 17.97 -6.15
N MET A 165 -6.48 18.70 -6.83
CA MET A 165 -6.96 18.36 -8.15
C MET A 165 -5.81 18.26 -9.15
N ASN A 166 -5.76 17.14 -9.89
CA ASN A 166 -4.75 16.81 -10.92
C ASN A 166 -3.32 16.54 -10.41
N ASP A 167 -3.03 16.72 -9.12
CA ASP A 167 -1.70 16.45 -8.56
C ASP A 167 -1.71 15.13 -7.76
N PRO A 168 -1.09 14.05 -8.28
CA PRO A 168 -1.13 12.74 -7.63
C PRO A 168 -0.34 12.71 -6.31
N ILE A 169 0.69 13.56 -6.17
CA ILE A 169 1.49 13.67 -4.94
C ILE A 169 0.67 14.34 -3.83
N ALA A 170 0.00 15.44 -4.14
CA ALA A 170 -0.87 16.13 -3.19
C ALA A 170 -2.04 15.23 -2.78
N LEU A 171 -2.62 14.50 -3.73
CA LEU A 171 -3.65 13.50 -3.46
C LEU A 171 -3.15 12.40 -2.52
N LEU A 172 -1.98 11.83 -2.77
CA LEU A 172 -1.44 10.76 -1.92
C LEU A 172 -1.13 11.25 -0.49
N LYS A 173 -0.68 12.51 -0.33
CA LYS A 173 -0.54 13.14 1.00
C LYS A 173 -1.88 13.27 1.73
N ALA A 174 -2.91 13.75 1.03
CA ALA A 174 -4.26 13.87 1.61
C ALA A 174 -4.87 12.50 1.96
N ILE A 175 -4.66 11.49 1.11
CA ILE A 175 -5.07 10.10 1.38
C ILE A 175 -4.34 9.60 2.64
N ARG A 176 -3.02 9.78 2.74
CA ARG A 176 -2.25 9.38 3.94
C ARG A 176 -2.82 10.02 5.20
N GLU A 177 -3.09 11.32 5.15
CA GLU A 177 -3.64 12.07 6.28
C GLU A 177 -4.99 11.50 6.73
N HIS A 178 -5.95 11.31 5.82
CA HIS A 178 -7.28 10.79 6.17
C HIS A 178 -7.33 9.28 6.43
N ALA A 179 -6.38 8.51 5.90
CA ALA A 179 -6.26 7.07 6.17
C ALA A 179 -5.60 6.78 7.53
N LEU A 180 -4.77 7.71 8.05
CA LEU A 180 -4.13 7.58 9.35
C LEU A 180 -4.90 8.30 10.47
N ASN A 181 -5.46 9.49 10.19
CA ASN A 181 -5.98 10.41 11.21
C ASN A 181 -7.50 10.65 11.08
N PHE A 182 -8.33 9.60 11.08
CA PHE A 182 -9.78 9.79 11.08
C PHE A 182 -10.28 10.35 12.43
N GLN A 183 -10.34 11.67 12.55
CA GLN A 183 -10.90 12.38 13.70
C GLN A 183 -11.37 13.78 13.30
N ASP A 184 -12.46 13.87 12.54
CA ASP A 184 -13.25 15.10 12.59
C ASP A 184 -14.00 15.12 13.94
N ASP A 185 -13.77 16.16 14.73
CA ASP A 185 -14.48 16.51 15.98
C ASP A 185 -14.10 15.80 17.29
N LYS A 186 -12.94 15.14 17.40
CA LYS A 186 -12.48 14.59 18.71
C LYS A 186 -11.68 15.59 19.54
N PHE A 187 -11.92 15.62 20.86
CA PHE A 187 -11.20 16.46 21.82
C PHE A 187 -9.70 16.13 21.83
N CYS A 188 -8.82 17.13 21.81
CA CYS A 188 -7.36 16.95 21.64
C CYS A 188 -6.73 15.94 22.61
N MET A 189 -7.21 15.84 23.87
CA MET A 189 -6.68 14.84 24.81
C MET A 189 -7.03 13.41 24.42
N THR A 190 -8.18 13.17 23.79
CA THR A 190 -8.54 11.83 23.30
C THR A 190 -7.61 11.39 22.18
N ILE A 191 -7.12 12.32 21.36
CA ILE A 191 -6.14 12.07 20.29
C ILE A 191 -4.82 11.58 20.90
N ILE A 192 -4.30 12.33 21.87
CA ILE A 192 -3.04 12.01 22.56
C ILE A 192 -3.16 10.65 23.26
N ILE A 193 -4.26 10.40 23.96
CA ILE A 193 -4.48 9.13 24.67
C ILE A 193 -4.64 7.97 23.68
N GLU A 194 -5.40 8.13 22.59
CA GLU A 194 -5.55 7.10 21.55
C GLU A 194 -4.22 6.76 20.88
N ALA A 195 -3.37 7.76 20.58
CA ALA A 195 -2.03 7.57 20.04
C ALA A 195 -1.13 6.80 21.03
N LEU A 196 -1.10 7.23 22.29
CA LEU A 196 -0.33 6.54 23.35
C LEU A 196 -0.82 5.10 23.56
N LEU A 197 -2.13 4.87 23.61
CA LEU A 197 -2.70 3.53 23.73
C LEU A 197 -2.35 2.68 22.50
N THR A 198 -2.37 3.25 21.30
CA THR A 198 -1.99 2.54 20.08
C THR A 198 -0.53 2.12 20.14
N LEU A 199 0.38 3.01 20.53
CA LEU A 199 1.80 2.71 20.67
C LEU A 199 2.06 1.62 21.72
N VAL A 200 1.51 1.79 22.94
CA VAL A 200 1.71 0.86 24.07
C VAL A 200 1.08 -0.51 23.81
N HIS A 201 -0.04 -0.57 23.07
CA HIS A 201 -0.71 -1.82 22.72
C HIS A 201 -0.19 -2.46 21.43
N THR A 202 0.76 -1.85 20.72
CA THR A 202 1.35 -2.44 19.52
C THR A 202 2.26 -3.60 19.89
N LYS A 203 1.70 -4.81 19.92
CA LYS A 203 2.41 -6.07 20.14
C LYS A 203 2.49 -6.88 18.84
N GLN A 204 3.53 -7.72 18.74
CA GLN A 204 3.66 -8.67 17.63
C GLN A 204 2.54 -9.71 17.72
N LYS A 205 1.81 -9.93 16.62
CA LYS A 205 0.70 -10.88 16.57
C LYS A 205 1.20 -12.30 16.30
N GLU A 206 0.40 -13.30 16.67
CA GLU A 206 0.70 -14.69 16.34
C GLU A 206 0.70 -14.90 14.81
N GLY A 207 1.82 -15.42 14.28
CA GLY A 207 2.01 -15.65 12.85
C GLY A 207 2.40 -14.41 12.03
N GLU A 208 2.66 -13.26 12.67
CA GLU A 208 3.14 -12.06 12.00
C GLU A 208 4.67 -12.05 11.87
N SER A 209 5.17 -11.64 10.70
CA SER A 209 6.61 -11.50 10.48
C SER A 209 7.20 -10.35 11.30
N LEU A 210 8.47 -10.47 11.68
CA LEU A 210 9.18 -9.42 12.42
C LEU A 210 9.22 -8.09 11.62
N GLN A 211 9.33 -8.18 10.30
CA GLN A 211 9.38 -7.02 9.40
C GLN A 211 8.04 -6.27 9.40
N ASP A 212 6.92 -6.99 9.30
CA ASP A 212 5.58 -6.40 9.31
C ASP A 212 5.29 -5.74 10.67
N HIS A 213 5.69 -6.39 11.77
CA HIS A 213 5.54 -5.81 13.10
C HIS A 213 6.34 -4.51 13.25
N THR A 214 7.61 -4.51 12.81
CA THR A 214 8.49 -3.33 12.86
C THR A 214 7.89 -2.17 12.05
N ARG A 215 7.30 -2.47 10.90
CA ARG A 215 6.63 -1.49 10.04
C ARG A 215 5.44 -0.85 10.78
N ARG A 216 4.54 -1.66 11.35
CA ARG A 216 3.40 -1.16 12.14
C ARG A 216 3.82 -0.32 13.33
N PHE A 217 4.89 -0.72 14.02
CA PHE A 217 5.39 0.00 15.18
C PHE A 217 5.93 1.38 14.80
N ARG A 218 6.68 1.50 13.69
CA ARG A 218 7.14 2.81 13.19
C ARG A 218 5.98 3.72 12.82
N ILE A 219 4.95 3.19 12.17
CA ILE A 219 3.74 3.96 11.86
C ILE A 219 3.09 4.47 13.14
N ALA A 220 2.91 3.62 14.15
CA ALA A 220 2.31 4.01 15.42
C ALA A 220 3.13 5.06 16.20
N LEU A 221 4.44 5.18 15.92
CA LEU A 221 5.32 6.20 16.46
C LEU A 221 5.20 7.54 15.72
N GLU A 222 4.88 7.52 14.43
CA GLU A 222 4.76 8.71 13.56
C GLU A 222 3.38 9.38 13.60
N ILE A 223 2.38 8.75 14.24
CA ILE A 223 1.04 9.29 14.51
C ILE A 223 1.12 10.36 15.59
#